data_AF-A0AAD4L9G7-F1
#
_entry.id   AF-A0AAD4L9G7-F1
#
_cell.length_a   1.000
_cell.length_b   1.000
_cell.length_c   1.000
_cell.angle_alpha   90.00
_cell.angle_beta   90.00
_cell.angle_gamma   90.00
#
_symmetry.space_group_name_H-M   'P 1'
#
loop_
_entity.id
_entity.type
_entity.pdbx_description
1 polymer ?
#
loop_
_entity_poly.entity_id
_entity_poly.type
_entity_poly.pdbx_seq_one_letter_code
_entity_poly.pdbx_strand_id
1 'polypeptide(L)'
;MTPSEYPLGSPIPAFTEHAITPSLPTWGDNVGYQAGEARVMDAMQALYPRFCIILDVRKLSALLEQKFGTPSESSLLFPSRKSAEACRAFLAARDVLARVVQHCISDQLCIFLVLFPRDQFSTAKKFWQYTGLGISSRLATRCLSVLTPPPPHPRPRLPHISSQVRTGTTPLPNRRAKPPAELLGTDKSEYLEQRYGSTPGVGAAELAKAAMRRHIAGVHVRNEGAGGGEAEVEVAVTEHDVFLFPTGMTAIWSAHQLALDVRGAKKSVCFGFQFVDTLRLLEEWELEGILEAEQAKNPHEPPILALFTEFPSNPLLRSADLPRLRTLADKYDFLIVIDTSIGNFINVETLPFADIVVTSLTKLFSGGSNVMGGRHVIFLLCTTAALKERLLTIYEDVYFDEEAIVMERNSRNFSERATKINANAERVCDFLYASSQEPSSPITEIFYPKWQTAAHYAARRAFFDVLPCAKSPSHGTNFTLACPYTILAHYGELDWAARYGVPSAFVRVSVGLEDPGWLHDAFASAVRAAEEAHRADANAGA
;
A
#
# COMPACT_ATOMS: atom_id res chain seq x y z
N MET A 1 8.20 -1.78 25.32
CA MET A 1 8.70 -0.41 25.19
C MET A 1 7.55 0.50 24.81
N THR A 2 7.31 1.58 25.54
CA THR A 2 6.38 2.63 25.11
C THR A 2 7.01 3.42 23.95
N PRO A 3 6.24 4.04 23.04
CA PRO A 3 6.78 4.79 21.89
C PRO A 3 7.77 5.91 22.26
N SER A 4 7.78 6.37 23.51
CA SER A 4 8.71 7.37 24.05
C SER A 4 10.14 6.86 24.32
N GLU A 5 10.45 5.60 24.05
CA GLU A 5 11.70 4.95 24.47
C GLU A 5 12.71 4.66 23.33
N TYR A 6 12.42 5.03 22.08
CA TYR A 6 13.35 4.77 20.97
C TYR A 6 14.44 5.86 20.85
N PRO A 7 15.73 5.55 21.04
CA PRO A 7 16.81 6.51 20.84
C PRO A 7 16.82 7.05 19.41
N LEU A 8 17.28 8.29 19.23
CA LEU A 8 17.46 8.90 17.91
C LEU A 8 18.18 7.96 16.94
N GLY A 9 17.60 7.78 15.75
CA GLY A 9 18.17 6.97 14.67
C GLY A 9 18.08 5.46 14.85
N SER A 10 17.62 4.96 16.00
CA SER A 10 17.38 3.53 16.21
C SER A 10 16.26 2.99 15.32
N PRO A 11 16.30 1.70 14.93
CA PRO A 11 15.25 1.05 14.16
C PRO A 11 13.93 0.94 14.94
N ILE A 12 12.81 1.14 14.24
CA ILE A 12 11.46 0.90 14.75
C ILE A 12 10.75 -0.17 13.90
N PRO A 13 10.34 -1.31 14.51
CA PRO A 13 10.58 -1.71 15.89
C PRO A 13 12.05 -2.03 16.20
N ALA A 14 12.44 -1.97 17.47
CA ALA A 14 13.80 -2.30 17.89
C ALA A 14 14.15 -3.75 17.56
N PHE A 15 15.45 -4.03 17.39
CA PHE A 15 16.00 -5.38 17.10
C PHE A 15 15.36 -6.08 15.89
N THR A 16 14.76 -5.30 15.00
CA THR A 16 14.12 -5.84 13.81
C THR A 16 15.09 -5.77 12.64
N GLU A 17 15.49 -6.95 12.14
CA GLU A 17 16.33 -7.03 10.96
C GLU A 17 15.67 -6.33 9.77
N HIS A 18 16.47 -5.58 9.02
CA HIS A 18 16.03 -4.78 7.88
C HIS A 18 14.93 -3.76 8.21
N ALA A 19 14.85 -3.28 9.45
CA ALA A 19 13.95 -2.19 9.81
C ALA A 19 14.16 -0.98 8.90
N ILE A 20 13.05 -0.45 8.38
CA ILE A 20 13.04 0.64 7.39
C ILE A 20 12.55 1.97 7.99
N THR A 21 12.26 2.00 9.29
CA THR A 21 11.76 3.18 9.99
C THR A 21 12.77 3.63 11.04
N PRO A 22 13.38 4.82 10.91
CA PRO A 22 14.20 5.41 11.96
C PRO A 22 13.35 6.09 13.03
N SER A 23 13.86 6.12 14.26
CA SER A 23 13.33 6.98 15.32
C SER A 23 13.80 8.43 15.15
N LEU A 24 12.86 9.37 15.11
CA LEU A 24 13.09 10.82 15.17
C LEU A 24 12.22 11.39 16.30
N PRO A 25 12.63 11.24 17.58
CA PRO A 25 11.75 11.34 18.73
C PRO A 25 11.33 12.77 19.06
N THR A 26 12.12 13.78 18.69
CA THR A 26 11.81 15.19 19.00
C THR A 26 11.62 16.03 17.73
N TRP A 27 10.92 17.16 17.86
CA TRP A 27 10.82 18.14 16.77
C TRP A 27 12.19 18.60 16.28
N GLY A 28 13.12 18.85 17.21
CA GLY A 28 14.50 19.23 16.89
C GLY A 28 15.24 18.14 16.09
N ASP A 29 15.01 16.86 16.36
CA ASP A 29 15.59 15.77 15.58
C ASP A 29 15.03 15.71 14.16
N ASN A 30 13.74 16.00 13.98
CA ASN A 30 13.11 16.06 12.64
C ASN A 30 13.66 17.24 11.82
N VAL A 31 13.81 18.42 12.45
CA VAL A 31 14.46 19.59 11.81
C VAL A 31 15.92 19.27 11.47
N GLY A 32 16.68 18.70 12.40
CA GLY A 32 18.08 18.35 12.20
C GLY A 32 18.28 17.28 11.13
N TYR A 33 17.35 16.32 11.01
CA TYR A 33 17.34 15.36 9.90
C TYR A 33 17.19 16.06 8.55
N GLN A 34 16.24 17.00 8.45
CA GLN A 34 16.00 17.75 7.22
C GLN A 34 17.15 18.73 6.88
N ALA A 35 17.78 19.32 7.89
CA ALA A 35 18.93 20.22 7.73
C ALA A 35 20.26 19.48 7.48
N GLY A 36 20.29 18.15 7.63
CA GLY A 36 21.49 17.34 7.47
C GLY A 36 22.51 17.51 8.61
N GLU A 37 22.06 17.82 9.83
CA GLU A 37 22.93 17.97 11.00
C GLU A 37 23.69 16.67 11.30
N ALA A 38 25.01 16.77 11.48
CA ALA A 38 25.87 15.61 11.77
C ALA A 38 25.38 14.79 12.97
N ARG A 39 24.96 15.45 14.06
CA ARG A 39 24.38 14.80 15.26
C ARG A 39 23.24 13.84 14.92
N VAL A 40 22.38 14.20 13.97
CA VAL A 40 21.23 13.40 13.57
C VAL A 40 21.64 12.34 12.56
N MET A 41 22.40 12.72 11.53
CA MET A 41 22.82 11.83 10.45
C MET A 41 23.73 10.71 10.94
N ASP A 42 24.65 11.00 11.86
CA ASP A 42 25.60 10.03 12.42
C ASP A 42 24.92 9.06 13.40
N ALA A 43 23.76 9.44 13.96
CA ALA A 43 22.97 8.58 14.85
C ALA A 43 22.10 7.56 14.11
N MET A 44 21.91 7.70 12.79
CA MET A 44 21.00 6.85 12.01
C MET A 44 21.53 5.41 11.86
N GLN A 45 20.86 4.47 12.51
CA GLN A 45 21.11 3.03 12.36
C GLN A 45 20.17 2.39 11.34
N ALA A 46 18.93 2.88 11.26
CA ALA A 46 17.97 2.56 10.21
C ALA A 46 17.69 3.81 9.38
N LEU A 47 17.26 3.61 8.13
CA LEU A 47 16.91 4.72 7.23
C LEU A 47 15.72 4.31 6.39
N TYR A 48 14.91 5.30 6.02
CA TYR A 48 13.89 5.07 5.01
C TYR A 48 14.57 4.89 3.64
N PRO A 49 14.45 3.71 3.00
CA PRO A 49 15.32 3.28 1.90
C PRO A 49 15.23 4.10 0.61
N ARG A 50 14.20 4.96 0.51
CA ARG A 50 14.02 5.92 -0.58
C ARG A 50 14.98 7.10 -0.46
N PHE A 51 15.20 7.60 0.76
CA PHE A 51 15.99 8.80 0.99
C PHE A 51 17.47 8.48 1.19
N CYS A 52 17.79 7.26 1.62
CA CYS A 52 19.15 6.82 1.84
C CYS A 52 19.35 5.37 1.38
N ILE A 53 20.56 5.08 0.89
CA ILE A 53 20.98 3.72 0.59
C ILE A 53 21.35 3.03 1.91
N ILE A 54 20.66 1.93 2.24
CA ILE A 54 20.88 1.19 3.47
C ILE A 54 22.32 0.66 3.55
N LEU A 55 22.84 0.56 4.77
CA LEU A 55 24.21 0.17 5.07
C LEU A 55 24.68 -1.08 4.31
N ASP A 56 23.91 -2.16 4.28
CA ASP A 56 24.32 -3.39 3.61
C ASP A 56 24.39 -3.25 2.09
N VAL A 57 23.50 -2.45 1.49
CA VAL A 57 23.59 -2.09 0.06
C VAL A 57 24.87 -1.29 -0.20
N ARG A 58 25.23 -0.35 0.70
CA ARG A 58 26.49 0.42 0.61
C ARG A 58 27.73 -0.47 0.75
N LYS A 59 27.73 -1.42 1.70
CA LYS A 59 28.83 -2.38 1.89
C LYS A 59 29.03 -3.22 0.63
N LEU A 60 27.94 -3.74 0.07
CA LEU A 60 27.98 -4.51 -1.17
C LEU A 60 28.48 -3.66 -2.34
N SER A 61 27.99 -2.43 -2.47
CA SER A 61 28.45 -1.46 -3.48
C SER A 61 29.96 -1.26 -3.40
N ALA A 62 30.49 -1.00 -2.19
CA ALA A 62 31.92 -0.76 -1.98
C ALA A 62 32.78 -1.99 -2.36
N LEU A 63 32.36 -3.21 -1.99
CA LEU A 63 33.06 -4.44 -2.35
C LEU A 63 33.11 -4.65 -3.87
N LEU A 64 32.00 -4.38 -4.55
CA LEU A 64 31.92 -4.57 -6.00
C LEU A 64 32.59 -3.43 -6.77
N GLU A 65 32.60 -2.20 -6.25
CA GLU A 65 33.40 -1.09 -6.78
C GLU A 65 34.90 -1.39 -6.72
N GLN A 66 35.39 -2.01 -5.65
CA GLN A 66 36.79 -2.46 -5.58
C GLN A 66 37.13 -3.51 -6.65
N LYS A 67 36.15 -4.34 -7.02
CA LYS A 67 36.35 -5.42 -7.98
C LYS A 67 36.21 -4.97 -9.44
N PHE A 68 35.26 -4.08 -9.73
CA PHE A 68 34.85 -3.75 -11.09
C PHE A 68 34.99 -2.28 -11.47
N GLY A 69 35.11 -1.38 -10.49
CA GLY A 69 35.18 0.07 -10.69
C GLY A 69 36.60 0.62 -10.73
N THR A 70 36.71 1.92 -11.00
CA THR A 70 37.93 2.71 -10.80
C THR A 70 37.77 3.67 -9.62
N PRO A 71 38.84 4.27 -9.08
CA PRO A 71 38.74 5.24 -7.98
C PRO A 71 37.86 6.47 -8.28
N SER A 72 37.68 6.82 -9.56
CA SER A 72 36.83 7.94 -9.99
C SER A 72 35.37 7.54 -10.21
N GLU A 73 35.02 6.27 -10.07
CA GLU A 73 33.66 5.77 -10.24
C GLU A 73 32.97 5.54 -8.88
N SER A 74 31.64 5.51 -8.94
CA SER A 74 30.74 4.98 -7.91
C SER A 74 29.66 4.15 -8.60
N SER A 75 28.86 3.41 -7.82
CA SER A 75 27.85 2.52 -8.39
C SER A 75 26.49 2.59 -7.72
N LEU A 76 25.47 2.17 -8.47
CA LEU A 76 24.17 1.75 -7.97
C LEU A 76 23.92 0.30 -8.38
N LEU A 77 23.24 -0.45 -7.51
CA LEU A 77 23.02 -1.89 -7.65
C LEU A 77 21.57 -2.20 -8.00
N PHE A 78 21.36 -3.02 -9.03
CA PHE A 78 20.05 -3.36 -9.56
C PHE A 78 19.85 -4.87 -9.63
N PRO A 79 18.60 -5.36 -9.44
CA PRO A 79 18.30 -6.79 -9.44
C PRO A 79 18.26 -7.38 -10.86
N SER A 80 18.10 -6.55 -11.90
CA SER A 80 18.04 -7.02 -13.28
C SER A 80 18.78 -6.12 -14.28
N ARG A 81 19.13 -6.70 -15.43
CA ARG A 81 19.73 -5.99 -16.56
C ARG A 81 18.81 -4.86 -17.02
N LYS A 82 17.52 -5.12 -17.15
CA LYS A 82 16.52 -4.14 -17.58
C LYS A 82 16.52 -2.90 -16.68
N SER A 83 16.56 -3.11 -15.37
CA SER A 83 16.61 -2.04 -14.36
C SER A 83 17.90 -1.22 -14.43
N ALA A 84 19.04 -1.90 -14.58
CA ALA A 84 20.34 -1.25 -14.75
C ALA A 84 20.44 -0.44 -16.05
N GLU A 85 19.89 -0.97 -17.14
CA GLU A 85 19.85 -0.32 -18.45
C GLU A 85 18.94 0.92 -18.44
N ALA A 86 17.82 0.88 -17.74
CA ALA A 86 16.97 2.05 -17.53
C ALA A 86 17.72 3.16 -16.77
N CYS A 87 18.52 2.81 -15.77
CA CYS A 87 19.37 3.77 -15.06
C CYS A 87 20.46 4.35 -15.99
N ARG A 88 21.11 3.50 -16.79
CA ARG A 88 22.09 3.95 -17.79
C ARG A 88 21.46 4.92 -18.79
N ALA A 89 20.28 4.61 -19.31
CA ALA A 89 19.54 5.48 -20.22
C ALA A 89 19.16 6.82 -19.56
N PHE A 90 18.72 6.80 -18.30
CA PHE A 90 18.42 8.01 -17.54
C PHE A 90 19.64 8.93 -17.36
N LEU A 91 20.81 8.33 -17.13
CA LEU A 91 22.09 9.04 -17.01
C LEU A 91 22.56 9.57 -18.37
N ALA A 92 22.46 8.76 -19.42
CA ALA A 92 22.80 9.16 -20.79
C ALA A 92 21.95 10.34 -21.27
N ALA A 93 20.67 10.40 -20.93
CA ALA A 93 19.78 11.53 -21.22
C ALA A 93 20.16 12.84 -20.49
N ARG A 94 21.19 12.80 -19.64
CA ARG A 94 21.75 13.92 -18.88
C ARG A 94 23.26 14.06 -19.13
N ASP A 95 23.73 13.52 -20.25
CA ASP A 95 25.14 13.55 -20.66
C ASP A 95 26.11 12.89 -19.65
N VAL A 96 25.61 11.96 -18.82
CA VAL A 96 26.43 11.19 -17.88
C VAL A 96 26.73 9.82 -18.48
N LEU A 97 28.02 9.56 -18.72
CA LEU A 97 28.50 8.25 -19.16
C LEU A 97 28.37 7.23 -18.02
N ALA A 98 27.76 6.10 -18.31
CA ALA A 98 27.63 5.00 -17.37
C ALA A 98 27.77 3.64 -18.07
N ARG A 99 28.31 2.65 -17.37
CA ARG A 99 28.48 1.28 -17.88
C ARG A 99 27.82 0.26 -16.96
N VAL A 100 27.25 -0.78 -17.55
CA VAL A 100 26.58 -1.86 -16.81
C VAL A 100 27.51 -3.06 -16.71
N VAL A 101 27.73 -3.55 -15.50
CA VAL A 101 28.47 -4.79 -15.22
C VAL A 101 27.53 -5.80 -14.59
N GLN A 102 27.48 -7.00 -15.13
CA GLN A 102 26.77 -8.12 -14.51
C GLN A 102 27.75 -8.90 -13.63
N HIS A 103 27.37 -9.14 -12.37
CA HIS A 103 28.10 -10.02 -11.47
C HIS A 103 27.17 -11.10 -10.93
N CYS A 104 27.44 -12.35 -11.30
CA CYS A 104 26.78 -13.51 -10.70
C CYS A 104 27.60 -13.98 -9.50
N ILE A 105 26.96 -13.90 -8.33
CA ILE A 105 27.50 -14.30 -7.02
C ILE A 105 27.30 -15.80 -6.81
N SER A 106 26.24 -16.35 -7.39
CA SER A 106 26.00 -17.79 -7.55
C SER A 106 25.20 -18.04 -8.84
N ASP A 107 24.95 -19.31 -9.17
CA ASP A 107 24.15 -19.72 -10.35
C ASP A 107 22.73 -19.14 -10.35
N GLN A 108 22.22 -18.76 -9.18
CA GLN A 108 20.84 -18.28 -8.98
C GLN A 108 20.80 -16.81 -8.54
N LEU A 109 21.95 -16.15 -8.36
CA LEU A 109 22.03 -14.81 -7.77
C LEU A 109 22.97 -13.93 -8.59
N CYS A 110 22.40 -13.09 -9.45
CA CYS A 110 23.13 -12.08 -10.20
C CYS A 110 22.69 -10.67 -9.82
N ILE A 111 23.65 -9.76 -9.71
CA ILE A 111 23.41 -8.32 -9.51
C ILE A 111 24.02 -7.55 -10.68
N PHE A 112 23.37 -6.45 -11.03
CA PHE A 112 23.81 -5.54 -12.07
C PHE A 112 24.27 -4.23 -11.44
N LEU A 113 25.49 -3.83 -11.79
CA LEU A 113 26.11 -2.61 -11.32
C LEU A 113 26.07 -1.58 -12.43
N VAL A 114 25.55 -0.40 -12.14
CA VAL A 114 25.69 0.77 -13.01
C VAL A 114 26.81 1.61 -12.43
N LEU A 115 27.96 1.62 -13.11
CA LEU A 115 29.15 2.39 -12.74
C LEU A 115 29.14 3.71 -13.51
N PHE A 116 29.36 4.82 -12.79
CA PHE A 116 29.33 6.19 -13.30
C PHE A 116 30.33 7.08 -12.54
N PRO A 117 30.70 8.27 -13.06
CA PRO A 117 31.57 9.21 -12.36
C PRO A 117 31.07 9.56 -10.97
N ARG A 118 31.95 9.48 -9.96
CA ARG A 118 31.60 9.60 -8.54
C ARG A 118 30.92 10.92 -8.18
N ASP A 119 31.27 12.00 -8.85
CA ASP A 119 30.66 13.34 -8.71
C ASP A 119 29.18 13.36 -9.17
N GLN A 120 28.76 12.41 -10.00
CA GLN A 120 27.38 12.28 -10.49
C GLN A 120 26.48 11.41 -9.60
N PHE A 121 26.94 11.02 -8.42
CA PHE A 121 26.15 10.17 -7.51
C PHE A 121 24.80 10.78 -7.13
N SER A 122 24.72 12.10 -6.93
CA SER A 122 23.45 12.78 -6.64
C SER A 122 22.45 12.67 -7.80
N THR A 123 22.93 12.78 -9.04
CA THR A 123 22.14 12.60 -10.25
C THR A 123 21.68 11.15 -10.41
N ALA A 124 22.58 10.18 -10.26
CA ALA A 124 22.24 8.75 -10.35
C ALA A 124 21.24 8.34 -9.25
N LYS A 125 21.44 8.82 -8.02
CA LYS A 125 20.55 8.55 -6.88
C LYS A 125 19.12 9.04 -7.13
N LYS A 126 18.91 10.12 -7.91
CA LYS A 126 17.55 10.54 -8.30
C LYS A 126 16.80 9.44 -9.05
N PHE A 127 17.47 8.71 -9.95
CA PHE A 127 16.85 7.56 -10.63
C PHE A 127 16.38 6.52 -9.61
N TRP A 128 17.25 6.14 -8.66
CA TRP A 128 16.89 5.22 -7.59
C TRP A 128 15.71 5.75 -6.76
N GLN A 129 15.73 7.02 -6.38
CA GLN A 129 14.68 7.64 -5.57
C GLN A 129 13.33 7.69 -6.30
N TYR A 130 13.32 8.01 -7.60
CA TYR A 130 12.11 8.19 -8.39
C TYR A 130 11.53 6.88 -8.91
N THR A 131 12.36 5.87 -9.18
CA THR A 131 11.91 4.58 -9.73
C THR A 131 11.86 3.46 -8.71
N GLY A 132 12.65 3.56 -7.63
CA GLY A 132 12.81 2.51 -6.63
C GLY A 132 13.34 1.18 -7.17
N LEU A 133 13.94 1.15 -8.36
CA LEU A 133 14.42 -0.07 -9.05
C LEU A 133 15.68 -0.71 -8.43
N GLY A 134 16.15 -0.19 -7.31
CA GLY A 134 17.33 -0.67 -6.63
C GLY A 134 17.16 -2.03 -5.93
N ILE A 135 18.28 -2.67 -5.57
CA ILE A 135 18.24 -3.90 -4.75
C ILE A 135 17.71 -3.63 -3.33
N SER A 136 17.05 -4.62 -2.74
CA SER A 136 16.61 -4.55 -1.34
C SER A 136 17.78 -4.78 -0.36
N SER A 137 17.56 -4.47 0.92
CA SER A 137 18.54 -4.76 1.96
C SER A 137 18.72 -6.26 2.18
N ARG A 138 17.65 -7.08 2.11
CA ARG A 138 17.79 -8.56 2.17
C ARG A 138 18.60 -9.10 1.01
N LEU A 139 18.33 -8.62 -0.21
CA LEU A 139 19.12 -9.02 -1.37
C LEU A 139 20.60 -8.68 -1.16
N ALA A 140 20.89 -7.48 -0.65
CA ALA A 140 22.26 -7.09 -0.33
C ALA A 140 22.90 -7.98 0.76
N THR A 141 22.19 -8.24 1.86
CA THR A 141 22.67 -9.11 2.96
C THR A 141 22.90 -10.54 2.48
N ARG A 142 22.02 -11.08 1.63
CA ARG A 142 22.19 -12.40 1.02
C ARG A 142 23.45 -12.46 0.16
N CYS A 143 23.67 -11.45 -0.67
CA CYS A 143 24.87 -11.32 -1.50
C CYS A 143 26.15 -11.26 -0.67
N LEU A 144 26.15 -10.44 0.39
CA LEU A 144 27.26 -10.34 1.34
C LEU A 144 27.54 -11.67 2.04
N SER A 145 26.50 -12.43 2.42
CA SER A 145 26.66 -13.73 3.08
C SER A 145 27.43 -14.75 2.23
N VAL A 146 27.29 -14.66 0.90
CA VAL A 146 27.96 -15.56 -0.06
C VAL A 146 29.36 -15.07 -0.40
N LEU A 147 29.54 -13.75 -0.57
CA LEU A 147 30.84 -13.15 -0.92
C LEU A 147 31.82 -13.11 0.26
N THR A 148 31.32 -12.92 1.47
CA THR A 148 32.11 -12.89 2.70
C THR A 148 31.49 -13.83 3.73
N PRO A 149 31.67 -15.16 3.58
CA PRO A 149 31.14 -16.10 4.55
C PRO A 149 31.78 -15.83 5.92
N PRO A 150 31.01 -15.91 7.02
CA PRO A 150 31.58 -15.75 8.35
C PRO A 150 32.66 -16.82 8.59
N PRO A 151 33.71 -16.50 9.38
CA PRO A 151 34.71 -17.51 9.75
C PRO A 151 34.00 -18.71 10.40
N PRO A 152 34.46 -19.95 10.17
CA PRO A 152 33.84 -21.12 10.76
C PRO A 152 33.84 -20.99 12.28
N HIS A 153 32.65 -20.93 12.89
CA HIS A 153 32.52 -20.93 14.34
C HIS A 153 33.19 -22.18 14.91
N PRO A 154 34.08 -22.08 15.92
CA PRO A 154 34.51 -23.26 16.65
C PRO A 154 33.25 -23.88 17.28
N ARG A 155 32.97 -25.15 16.94
CA ARG A 155 31.87 -25.90 17.55
C ARG A 155 31.96 -25.75 19.07
N PRO A 156 30.90 -25.33 19.77
CA PRO A 156 30.94 -25.30 21.22
C PRO A 156 31.19 -26.72 21.72
N ARG A 157 32.32 -26.93 22.41
CA ARG A 157 32.55 -28.16 23.17
C ARG A 157 31.48 -28.19 24.24
N LEU A 158 30.49 -29.06 24.09
CA LEU A 158 29.57 -29.41 25.17
C LEU A 158 30.41 -29.78 26.40
N PRO A 159 30.16 -29.19 27.58
CA PRO A 159 30.86 -29.60 28.78
C PRO A 159 30.52 -31.07 29.06
N HIS A 160 31.55 -31.90 29.22
CA HIS A 160 31.40 -33.23 29.81
C HIS A 160 30.85 -33.06 31.24
N ILE A 161 29.54 -33.18 31.41
CA ILE A 161 28.93 -33.38 32.71
C ILE A 161 29.14 -34.86 33.05
N SER A 162 30.04 -35.13 33.99
CA SER A 162 30.16 -36.45 34.60
C SER A 162 28.89 -36.74 35.40
N SER A 163 28.13 -37.73 34.98
CA SER A 163 26.96 -38.21 35.71
C SER A 163 27.42 -39.04 36.91
N GLN A 164 27.58 -38.40 38.08
CA GLN A 164 27.47 -39.13 39.34
C GLN A 164 25.99 -39.23 39.71
N VAL A 165 25.45 -40.43 39.52
CA VAL A 165 24.10 -40.81 39.96
C VAL A 165 24.11 -40.92 41.48
N ARG A 166 23.37 -40.05 42.17
CA ARG A 166 22.89 -40.30 43.54
C ARG A 166 21.37 -40.36 43.52
N THR A 167 20.87 -41.56 43.75
CA THR A 167 19.45 -41.87 43.94
C THR A 167 18.97 -41.30 45.27
N GLY A 168 17.97 -40.42 45.24
CA GLY A 168 17.26 -39.93 46.42
C GLY A 168 15.85 -39.51 46.03
N THR A 169 14.88 -40.33 46.41
CA THR A 169 13.43 -40.18 46.16
C THR A 169 12.77 -39.26 47.19
N THR A 170 12.08 -38.22 46.72
CA THR A 170 10.91 -37.63 47.43
C THR A 170 10.05 -36.79 46.45
N PRO A 171 8.70 -36.90 46.49
CA PRO A 171 7.82 -36.20 45.54
C PRO A 171 7.29 -34.87 46.10
N LEU A 172 7.16 -33.85 45.25
CA LEU A 172 6.44 -32.60 45.53
C LEU A 172 5.63 -32.13 44.29
N PRO A 173 4.57 -31.31 44.49
CA PRO A 173 3.29 -31.51 43.82
C PRO A 173 3.06 -30.64 42.58
N ASN A 174 2.10 -31.11 41.78
CA ASN A 174 1.50 -30.46 40.61
C ASN A 174 1.04 -29.03 40.91
N ARG A 175 1.63 -28.04 40.22
CA ARG A 175 1.02 -26.72 40.03
C ARG A 175 1.27 -26.25 38.60
N ARG A 176 0.24 -26.35 37.76
CA ARG A 176 0.18 -25.72 36.43
C ARG A 176 0.22 -24.20 36.61
N ALA A 177 1.35 -23.59 36.27
CA ALA A 177 1.43 -22.17 35.96
C ALA A 177 1.88 -22.03 34.50
N LYS A 178 1.15 -21.24 33.70
CA LYS A 178 1.56 -20.84 32.35
C LYS A 178 2.80 -19.95 32.46
N PRO A 179 3.83 -20.10 31.60
CA PRO A 179 4.91 -19.14 31.57
C PRO A 179 4.45 -17.83 30.89
N PRO A 180 5.02 -16.67 31.28
CA PRO A 180 4.75 -15.39 30.65
C PRO A 180 5.45 -15.26 29.29
N ALA A 181 4.94 -14.34 28.47
CA ALA A 181 5.46 -14.00 27.16
C ALA A 181 6.91 -13.46 27.24
N GLU A 182 7.88 -14.24 26.76
CA GLU A 182 9.29 -13.84 26.65
C GLU A 182 9.72 -13.67 25.17
N LEU A 183 10.16 -12.44 24.88
CA LEU A 183 11.25 -12.01 24.01
C LEU A 183 11.61 -12.89 22.78
N LEU A 184 10.98 -12.55 21.66
CA LEU A 184 11.30 -13.00 20.30
C LEU A 184 12.59 -12.33 19.79
N GLY A 185 13.72 -13.04 19.87
CA GLY A 185 14.98 -12.62 19.26
C GLY A 185 15.64 -13.66 18.34
N THR A 186 15.39 -14.95 18.55
CA THR A 186 16.12 -16.05 17.89
C THR A 186 15.25 -17.02 17.08
N ASP A 187 13.93 -16.86 17.12
CA ASP A 187 12.95 -17.87 16.71
C ASP A 187 12.53 -17.81 15.22
N LYS A 188 13.20 -16.97 14.40
CA LYS A 188 12.80 -16.76 12.99
C LYS A 188 13.60 -17.59 11.99
N SER A 189 14.91 -17.74 12.17
CA SER A 189 15.72 -18.66 11.34
C SER A 189 15.34 -20.11 11.62
N GLU A 190 15.21 -20.51 12.88
CA GLU A 190 14.81 -21.88 13.24
C GLU A 190 13.40 -22.24 12.73
N TYR A 191 12.46 -21.29 12.71
CA TYR A 191 11.12 -21.52 12.16
C TYR A 191 11.10 -21.58 10.61
N LEU A 192 11.89 -20.75 9.93
CA LEU A 192 12.07 -20.83 8.48
C LEU A 192 12.71 -22.17 8.10
N GLU A 193 13.71 -22.63 8.86
CA GLU A 193 14.32 -23.94 8.69
C GLU A 193 13.36 -25.10 9.01
N GLN A 194 12.56 -25.01 10.07
CA GLN A 194 11.63 -26.06 10.48
C GLN A 194 10.47 -26.29 9.50
N ARG A 195 10.03 -25.27 8.75
CA ARG A 195 8.90 -25.38 7.81
C ARG A 195 9.30 -25.37 6.34
N TYR A 196 10.43 -24.75 5.98
CA TYR A 196 10.88 -24.60 4.59
C TYR A 196 12.27 -25.21 4.31
N GLY A 197 12.89 -25.87 5.28
CA GLY A 197 14.21 -26.49 5.14
C GLY A 197 15.35 -25.47 5.12
N SER A 198 16.58 -25.94 5.34
CA SER A 198 17.82 -25.13 5.47
C SER A 198 18.26 -24.40 4.19
N THR A 199 17.37 -24.28 3.21
CA THR A 199 17.50 -23.45 2.02
C THR A 199 16.06 -23.13 1.62
N PRO A 200 15.60 -21.86 1.62
CA PRO A 200 14.28 -21.55 1.09
C PRO A 200 14.29 -21.99 -0.38
N GLY A 201 13.70 -23.15 -0.66
CA GLY A 201 13.62 -23.64 -2.03
C GLY A 201 12.80 -22.64 -2.85
N VAL A 202 13.12 -22.52 -4.13
CA VAL A 202 12.37 -21.74 -5.14
C VAL A 202 10.84 -21.87 -4.98
N GLY A 203 10.35 -23.02 -4.50
CA GLY A 203 8.92 -23.25 -4.23
C GLY A 203 8.30 -22.42 -3.10
N ALA A 204 9.04 -22.04 -2.04
CA ALA A 204 8.46 -21.28 -0.92
C ALA A 204 8.13 -19.83 -1.32
N ALA A 205 9.00 -19.22 -2.12
CA ALA A 205 8.80 -17.86 -2.62
C ALA A 205 7.65 -17.79 -3.62
N GLU A 206 7.57 -18.75 -4.55
CA GLU A 206 6.45 -18.84 -5.49
C GLU A 206 5.10 -19.03 -4.78
N LEU A 207 5.05 -19.89 -3.75
CA LEU A 207 3.86 -20.05 -2.92
C LEU A 207 3.52 -18.76 -2.16
N ALA A 208 4.51 -18.04 -1.62
CA ALA A 208 4.29 -16.78 -0.93
C ALA A 208 3.76 -15.69 -1.87
N LYS A 209 4.36 -15.56 -3.07
CA LYS A 209 3.91 -14.65 -4.13
C LYS A 209 2.48 -15.00 -4.54
N ALA A 210 2.19 -16.25 -4.87
CA ALA A 210 0.84 -16.70 -5.23
C ALA A 210 -0.18 -16.43 -4.12
N ALA A 211 0.15 -16.73 -2.86
CA ALA A 211 -0.72 -16.44 -1.71
C ALA A 211 -1.03 -14.94 -1.59
N MET A 212 -0.04 -14.07 -1.79
CA MET A 212 -0.26 -12.62 -1.84
C MET A 212 -1.16 -12.23 -3.01
N ARG A 213 -0.94 -12.79 -4.21
CA ARG A 213 -1.80 -12.52 -5.38
C ARG A 213 -3.25 -12.89 -5.10
N ARG A 214 -3.51 -14.07 -4.51
CA ARG A 214 -4.87 -14.51 -4.13
C ARG A 214 -5.47 -13.69 -3.01
N HIS A 215 -4.70 -13.35 -1.98
CA HIS A 215 -5.22 -12.54 -0.88
C HIS A 215 -5.64 -11.17 -1.41
N ILE A 216 -4.83 -10.58 -2.28
CA ILE A 216 -5.11 -9.28 -2.87
C ILE A 216 -6.29 -9.40 -3.84
N ALA A 217 -6.28 -10.33 -4.81
CA ALA A 217 -7.40 -10.56 -5.73
C ALA A 217 -8.70 -10.93 -5.00
N GLY A 218 -8.66 -11.83 -4.03
CA GLY A 218 -9.82 -12.31 -3.26
C GLY A 218 -10.41 -11.30 -2.28
N VAL A 219 -9.68 -10.24 -1.91
CA VAL A 219 -10.29 -9.08 -1.23
C VAL A 219 -11.15 -8.27 -2.21
N HIS A 220 -10.80 -8.28 -3.50
CA HIS A 220 -11.59 -7.64 -4.56
C HIS A 220 -12.65 -8.61 -5.15
N VAL A 221 -12.47 -9.92 -5.00
CA VAL A 221 -13.41 -10.99 -5.40
C VAL A 221 -14.07 -11.62 -4.17
N ARG A 222 -14.75 -10.84 -3.35
CA ARG A 222 -15.87 -11.36 -2.54
C ARG A 222 -17.12 -11.21 -3.42
N ASN A 223 -17.63 -12.17 -4.19
CA ASN A 223 -17.93 -13.62 -4.07
C ASN A 223 -19.09 -13.98 -3.10
N GLU A 224 -20.26 -14.06 -3.72
CA GLU A 224 -21.39 -14.92 -3.45
C GLU A 224 -20.98 -16.35 -3.03
N GLY A 225 -21.82 -16.95 -2.18
CA GLY A 225 -21.82 -18.38 -1.93
C GLY A 225 -23.18 -18.98 -2.31
N ALA A 226 -23.20 -19.65 -3.47
CA ALA A 226 -24.12 -20.70 -3.89
C ALA A 226 -25.54 -20.32 -4.38
N GLY A 227 -25.70 -20.22 -5.70
CA GLY A 227 -26.98 -20.41 -6.38
C GLY A 227 -26.99 -19.82 -7.79
N GLY A 228 -26.53 -20.59 -8.79
CA GLY A 228 -26.22 -20.08 -10.12
C GLY A 228 -27.39 -19.56 -10.97
N GLY A 229 -27.05 -18.68 -11.92
CA GLY A 229 -27.92 -18.26 -13.04
C GLY A 229 -27.46 -16.97 -13.73
N GLU A 230 -26.63 -17.13 -14.77
CA GLU A 230 -26.36 -16.26 -15.96
C GLU A 230 -26.26 -14.70 -15.87
N ALA A 231 -24.99 -14.24 -15.89
CA ALA A 231 -24.37 -13.17 -16.69
C ALA A 231 -24.90 -11.71 -16.64
N GLU A 232 -24.41 -10.94 -15.66
CA GLU A 232 -23.96 -9.55 -15.85
C GLU A 232 -22.43 -9.53 -15.62
N VAL A 233 -21.67 -8.80 -16.45
CA VAL A 233 -20.19 -8.85 -16.44
C VAL A 233 -19.64 -8.09 -15.22
N GLU A 234 -19.62 -8.75 -14.06
CA GLU A 234 -18.72 -8.40 -12.96
C GLU A 234 -17.29 -8.59 -13.45
N VAL A 235 -16.45 -7.55 -13.35
CA VAL A 235 -15.04 -7.67 -13.70
C VAL A 235 -14.32 -8.45 -12.59
N ALA A 236 -14.45 -9.77 -12.62
CA ALA A 236 -13.87 -10.68 -11.63
C ALA A 236 -12.34 -10.62 -11.70
N VAL A 237 -11.73 -9.97 -10.71
CA VAL A 237 -10.28 -9.80 -10.63
C VAL A 237 -9.60 -11.08 -10.13
N THR A 238 -8.78 -11.72 -10.94
CA THR A 238 -8.11 -12.97 -10.55
C THR A 238 -6.69 -12.74 -10.02
N GLU A 239 -6.07 -13.77 -9.47
CA GLU A 239 -4.64 -13.72 -9.10
C GLU A 239 -3.71 -13.47 -10.30
N HIS A 240 -4.19 -13.69 -11.53
CA HIS A 240 -3.45 -13.41 -12.77
C HIS A 240 -3.53 -11.94 -13.20
N ASP A 241 -4.42 -11.18 -12.58
CA ASP A 241 -4.54 -9.74 -12.78
C ASP A 241 -3.62 -8.97 -11.83
N VAL A 242 -2.78 -9.68 -11.06
CA VAL A 242 -1.96 -9.18 -9.95
C VAL A 242 -0.45 -9.34 -10.19
N PHE A 243 0.28 -8.23 -10.31
CA PHE A 243 1.73 -8.24 -10.60
C PHE A 243 2.58 -7.62 -9.49
N LEU A 244 3.47 -8.37 -8.83
CA LEU A 244 4.23 -7.92 -7.65
C LEU A 244 5.52 -7.17 -8.01
N PHE A 245 5.76 -6.01 -7.41
CA PHE A 245 6.99 -5.22 -7.61
C PHE A 245 7.82 -5.07 -6.32
N PRO A 246 9.13 -4.77 -6.41
CA PRO A 246 9.98 -4.61 -5.24
C PRO A 246 9.67 -3.35 -4.41
N THR A 247 9.22 -2.26 -5.05
CA THR A 247 8.99 -0.98 -4.36
C THR A 247 7.79 -0.16 -4.82
N GLY A 248 7.46 0.81 -3.95
CA GLY A 248 6.50 1.90 -4.09
C GLY A 248 6.45 2.49 -5.48
N MET A 249 7.63 2.99 -5.80
CA MET A 249 7.88 3.78 -6.97
C MET A 249 8.05 2.91 -8.19
N THR A 250 8.46 1.64 -8.04
CA THR A 250 8.62 0.73 -9.16
C THR A 250 7.29 0.42 -9.84
N ALA A 251 6.21 0.24 -9.08
CA ALA A 251 4.88 0.08 -9.68
C ALA A 251 4.38 1.34 -10.39
N ILE A 252 4.52 2.53 -9.78
CA ILE A 252 4.14 3.80 -10.42
C ILE A 252 4.94 4.03 -11.70
N TRP A 253 6.26 3.82 -11.63
CA TRP A 253 7.14 3.90 -12.78
C TRP A 253 6.72 2.92 -13.88
N SER A 254 6.46 1.66 -13.53
CA SER A 254 6.05 0.62 -14.48
C SER A 254 4.69 0.91 -15.12
N ALA A 255 3.72 1.44 -14.37
CA ALA A 255 2.44 1.89 -14.90
C ALA A 255 2.62 3.03 -15.93
N HIS A 256 3.50 3.99 -15.63
CA HIS A 256 3.83 5.05 -16.57
C HIS A 256 4.56 4.52 -17.82
N GLN A 257 5.52 3.60 -17.67
CA GLN A 257 6.19 2.97 -18.82
C GLN A 257 5.20 2.16 -19.67
N LEU A 258 4.27 1.44 -19.04
CA LEU A 258 3.23 0.69 -19.75
C LEU A 258 2.33 1.62 -20.57
N ALA A 259 1.90 2.75 -19.99
CA ALA A 259 1.11 3.75 -20.71
C ALA A 259 1.87 4.31 -21.93
N LEU A 260 3.15 4.67 -21.75
CA LEU A 260 4.02 5.15 -22.84
C LEU A 260 4.20 4.10 -23.94
N ASP A 261 4.41 2.84 -23.57
CA ASP A 261 4.60 1.73 -24.52
C ASP A 261 3.34 1.47 -25.36
N VAL A 262 2.15 1.55 -24.76
CA VAL A 262 0.89 1.22 -25.44
C VAL A 262 0.34 2.41 -26.24
N ARG A 263 0.50 3.64 -25.76
CA ARG A 263 -0.17 4.83 -26.35
C ARG A 263 0.80 5.87 -26.92
N GLY A 264 2.10 5.63 -26.83
CA GLY A 264 3.15 6.54 -27.29
C GLY A 264 3.45 7.66 -26.30
N ALA A 265 4.49 8.44 -26.61
CA ALA A 265 4.98 9.52 -25.76
C ALA A 265 4.02 10.72 -25.74
N LYS A 266 3.33 10.91 -24.61
CA LYS A 266 2.41 12.03 -24.34
C LYS A 266 2.57 12.52 -22.89
N LYS A 267 2.00 13.68 -22.56
CA LYS A 267 2.05 14.23 -21.20
C LYS A 267 1.11 13.47 -20.27
N SER A 268 1.59 13.07 -19.10
CA SER A 268 0.76 12.57 -18.00
C SER A 268 0.44 13.69 -17.02
N VAL A 269 -0.73 13.64 -16.38
CA VAL A 269 -1.17 14.62 -15.37
C VAL A 269 -1.17 13.96 -13.99
N CYS A 270 -0.65 14.65 -12.98
CA CYS A 270 -0.82 14.30 -11.57
C CYS A 270 -1.99 15.11 -11.02
N PHE A 271 -3.09 14.45 -10.61
CA PHE A 271 -4.30 15.07 -10.05
C PHE A 271 -4.36 14.99 -8.53
N GLY A 272 -4.38 16.16 -7.89
CA GLY A 272 -4.36 16.33 -6.45
C GLY A 272 -2.94 16.43 -5.88
N PHE A 273 -2.85 16.45 -4.55
CA PHE A 273 -1.57 16.50 -3.85
C PHE A 273 -1.01 15.08 -3.71
N GLN A 274 -0.22 14.64 -4.70
CA GLN A 274 0.55 13.41 -4.59
C GLN A 274 1.81 13.61 -3.75
N PHE A 275 2.30 12.53 -3.16
CA PHE A 275 3.56 12.50 -2.40
C PHE A 275 4.69 13.30 -3.11
N VAL A 276 5.45 14.08 -2.33
CA VAL A 276 6.42 15.16 -2.67
C VAL A 276 7.23 15.04 -3.99
N ASP A 277 7.44 13.84 -4.53
CA ASP A 277 8.29 13.58 -5.69
C ASP A 277 7.52 13.35 -7.03
N THR A 278 6.19 13.43 -7.10
CA THR A 278 5.44 13.23 -8.38
C THR A 278 5.11 14.53 -9.16
N LEU A 279 5.55 15.69 -8.68
CA LEU A 279 5.40 17.02 -9.28
C LEU A 279 4.04 17.35 -9.95
N ARG A 280 3.22 18.05 -9.14
CA ARG A 280 2.38 19.23 -9.40
C ARG A 280 1.69 19.34 -10.77
N LEU A 281 0.39 19.04 -10.74
CA LEU A 281 -0.61 19.99 -11.20
C LEU A 281 -1.82 19.96 -10.25
N LEU A 282 -2.55 21.08 -10.20
CA LEU A 282 -3.95 21.23 -9.79
C LEU A 282 -4.27 21.96 -8.48
N GLU A 283 -4.91 23.10 -8.72
CA GLU A 283 -6.23 23.42 -8.15
C GLU A 283 -7.33 22.69 -8.98
N GLU A 284 -8.40 22.24 -8.32
CA GLU A 284 -9.48 21.36 -8.86
C GLU A 284 -10.29 21.93 -10.05
N TRP A 285 -10.00 23.18 -10.47
CA TRP A 285 -10.85 24.01 -11.34
C TRP A 285 -10.26 24.14 -12.76
N GLU A 286 -9.04 23.63 -13.00
CA GLU A 286 -8.35 23.77 -14.29
C GLU A 286 -8.35 22.49 -15.14
N LEU A 287 -8.70 21.31 -14.61
CA LEU A 287 -8.54 20.05 -15.37
C LEU A 287 -9.32 20.06 -16.68
N GLU A 288 -10.62 20.37 -16.65
CA GLU A 288 -11.45 20.44 -17.85
C GLU A 288 -10.95 21.51 -18.82
N GLY A 289 -10.56 22.68 -18.32
CA GLY A 289 -10.00 23.74 -19.15
C GLY A 289 -8.70 23.33 -19.85
N ILE A 290 -7.83 22.58 -19.15
CA ILE A 290 -6.60 22.01 -19.72
C ILE A 290 -6.93 20.95 -20.78
N LEU A 291 -7.85 20.03 -20.47
CA LEU A 291 -8.27 18.98 -21.40
C LEU A 291 -8.88 19.59 -22.67
N GLU A 292 -9.77 20.57 -22.53
CA GLU A 292 -10.38 21.29 -23.64
C GLU A 292 -9.34 22.07 -24.46
N ALA A 293 -8.42 22.78 -23.80
CA ALA A 293 -7.38 23.55 -24.48
C ALA A 293 -6.37 22.66 -25.22
N GLU A 294 -5.96 21.52 -24.65
CA GLU A 294 -5.07 20.57 -25.33
C GLU A 294 -5.82 19.82 -26.45
N GLN A 295 -7.08 19.44 -26.26
CA GLN A 295 -7.91 18.82 -27.30
C GLN A 295 -8.13 19.78 -28.49
N ALA A 296 -8.34 21.07 -28.23
CA ALA A 296 -8.49 22.07 -29.28
C ALA A 296 -7.24 22.22 -30.16
N LYS A 297 -6.04 21.93 -29.62
CA LYS A 297 -4.79 21.96 -30.40
C LYS A 297 -4.67 20.76 -31.34
N ASN A 298 -5.17 19.60 -30.94
CA ASN A 298 -5.15 18.38 -31.76
C ASN A 298 -6.42 17.54 -31.53
N PRO A 299 -7.52 17.82 -32.26
CA PRO A 299 -8.82 17.17 -32.02
C PRO A 299 -8.86 15.66 -32.25
N HIS A 300 -7.88 15.11 -32.96
CA HIS A 300 -7.83 13.69 -33.33
C HIS A 300 -7.03 12.83 -32.34
N GLU A 301 -6.49 13.44 -31.29
CA GLU A 301 -5.67 12.74 -30.31
C GLU A 301 -6.16 13.01 -28.88
N PRO A 302 -5.99 12.03 -27.97
CA PRO A 302 -6.16 12.27 -26.55
C PRO A 302 -5.25 13.41 -26.06
N PRO A 303 -5.76 14.32 -25.22
CA PRO A 303 -5.04 15.51 -24.80
C PRO A 303 -3.92 15.18 -23.79
N ILE A 304 -4.08 14.07 -23.05
CA ILE A 304 -3.11 13.56 -22.08
C ILE A 304 -2.99 12.04 -22.21
N LEU A 305 -1.86 11.50 -21.76
CA LEU A 305 -1.57 10.07 -21.73
C LEU A 305 -2.42 9.36 -20.66
N ALA A 306 -2.26 9.85 -19.43
CA ALA A 306 -2.78 9.27 -18.22
C ALA A 306 -2.91 10.34 -17.13
N LEU A 307 -3.90 10.17 -16.26
CA LEU A 307 -4.10 10.92 -15.03
C LEU A 307 -3.75 10.02 -13.85
N PHE A 308 -2.81 10.44 -13.03
CA PHE A 308 -2.43 9.77 -11.79
C PHE A 308 -3.09 10.51 -10.62
N THR A 309 -3.74 9.81 -9.69
CA THR A 309 -4.30 10.44 -8.48
C THR A 309 -4.17 9.53 -7.26
N GLU A 310 -4.11 10.11 -6.05
CA GLU A 310 -4.17 9.37 -4.79
C GLU A 310 -5.59 9.43 -4.22
N PHE A 311 -6.11 8.30 -3.70
CA PHE A 311 -7.44 8.25 -3.12
C PHE A 311 -7.44 7.54 -1.75
N PRO A 312 -7.62 8.30 -0.64
CA PRO A 312 -7.50 9.76 -0.53
C PRO A 312 -6.02 10.22 -0.61
N SER A 313 -5.81 11.52 -0.83
CA SER A 313 -4.49 12.13 -0.99
C SER A 313 -3.65 12.14 0.30
N ASN A 314 -2.35 11.90 0.21
CA ASN A 314 -1.41 12.08 1.32
C ASN A 314 -0.76 13.48 1.28
N PRO A 315 -0.85 14.33 2.33
CA PRO A 315 -1.33 14.03 3.69
C PRO A 315 -2.74 14.53 4.01
N LEU A 316 -3.37 15.31 3.13
CA LEU A 316 -4.58 16.08 3.44
C LEU A 316 -5.89 15.26 3.42
N LEU A 317 -5.82 13.98 3.03
CA LEU A 317 -6.94 13.06 2.93
C LEU A 317 -8.10 13.51 2.02
N ARG A 318 -7.84 14.43 1.09
CA ARG A 318 -8.82 14.85 0.08
C ARG A 318 -9.11 13.70 -0.88
N SER A 319 -10.35 13.60 -1.29
CA SER A 319 -10.86 12.51 -2.12
C SER A 319 -11.36 13.08 -3.44
N ALA A 320 -10.70 12.71 -4.55
CA ALA A 320 -11.12 13.14 -5.88
C ALA A 320 -12.48 12.50 -6.25
N ASP A 321 -13.32 13.22 -7.00
CA ASP A 321 -14.57 12.68 -7.55
C ASP A 321 -14.25 11.65 -8.65
N LEU A 322 -14.11 10.37 -8.27
CA LEU A 322 -13.72 9.30 -9.18
C LEU A 322 -14.74 9.06 -10.32
N PRO A 323 -16.07 9.08 -10.08
CA PRO A 323 -17.06 9.06 -11.17
C PRO A 323 -16.88 10.20 -12.19
N ARG A 324 -16.63 11.43 -11.73
CA ARG A 324 -16.31 12.55 -12.63
C ARG A 324 -15.05 12.29 -13.42
N LEU A 325 -13.97 11.85 -12.77
CA LEU A 325 -12.71 11.55 -13.45
C LEU A 325 -12.87 10.46 -14.51
N ARG A 326 -13.60 9.38 -14.21
CA ARG A 326 -13.92 8.32 -15.18
C ARG A 326 -14.69 8.86 -16.38
N THR A 327 -15.71 9.69 -16.14
CA THR A 327 -16.48 10.36 -17.21
C THR A 327 -15.58 11.22 -18.12
N LEU A 328 -14.63 11.95 -17.54
CA LEU A 328 -13.66 12.74 -18.31
C LEU A 328 -12.69 11.85 -19.10
N ALA A 329 -12.21 10.78 -18.48
CA ALA A 329 -11.31 9.83 -19.13
C ALA A 329 -11.96 9.14 -20.33
N ASP A 330 -13.25 8.79 -20.24
CA ASP A 330 -14.01 8.22 -21.35
C ASP A 330 -14.26 9.26 -22.45
N LYS A 331 -14.53 10.52 -22.09
CA LYS A 331 -14.75 11.62 -23.04
C LYS A 331 -13.48 11.98 -23.84
N TYR A 332 -12.34 12.06 -23.15
CA TYR A 332 -11.07 12.53 -23.73
C TYR A 332 -10.08 11.40 -24.02
N ASP A 333 -10.50 10.14 -23.81
CA ASP A 333 -9.74 8.93 -24.08
C ASP A 333 -8.35 8.94 -23.41
N PHE A 334 -8.27 9.15 -22.09
CA PHE A 334 -7.04 9.03 -21.29
C PHE A 334 -7.11 7.94 -20.22
N LEU A 335 -5.95 7.44 -19.76
CA LEU A 335 -5.90 6.40 -18.73
C LEU A 335 -6.02 7.00 -17.32
N ILE A 336 -6.66 6.31 -16.38
CA ILE A 336 -6.67 6.68 -14.96
C ILE A 336 -5.81 5.69 -14.16
N VAL A 337 -4.82 6.21 -13.45
CA VAL A 337 -4.00 5.47 -12.48
C VAL A 337 -4.33 5.95 -11.07
N ILE A 338 -4.96 5.08 -10.26
CA ILE A 338 -5.37 5.42 -8.89
C ILE A 338 -4.44 4.78 -7.87
N ASP A 339 -3.91 5.61 -6.98
CA ASP A 339 -3.07 5.20 -5.87
C ASP A 339 -3.86 5.11 -4.56
N THR A 340 -4.12 3.90 -4.12
CA THR A 340 -4.95 3.60 -2.95
C THR A 340 -4.12 3.41 -1.69
N SER A 341 -2.88 3.89 -1.60
CA SER A 341 -1.99 3.47 -0.49
C SER A 341 -2.43 3.94 0.90
N ILE A 342 -3.07 5.11 0.97
CA ILE A 342 -3.68 5.62 2.21
C ILE A 342 -5.04 4.99 2.41
N GLY A 343 -5.86 5.01 1.35
CA GLY A 343 -7.23 4.50 1.37
C GLY A 343 -7.22 3.06 1.79
N ASN A 344 -6.40 2.26 1.11
CA ASN A 344 -6.22 0.81 1.04
C ASN A 344 -7.44 0.10 0.43
N PHE A 345 -7.24 -1.07 -0.18
CA PHE A 345 -8.30 -1.75 -0.95
C PHE A 345 -9.35 -2.48 -0.09
N ILE A 346 -9.15 -2.63 1.22
CA ILE A 346 -10.26 -2.99 2.13
C ILE A 346 -11.10 -1.74 2.45
N ASN A 347 -10.59 -0.57 2.08
CA ASN A 347 -11.15 0.70 2.45
C ASN A 347 -11.49 1.60 1.26
N VAL A 348 -11.26 1.29 0.01
CA VAL A 348 -11.81 2.13 -1.07
C VAL A 348 -12.03 1.25 -2.26
N GLU A 349 -13.21 1.36 -2.88
CA GLU A 349 -13.49 0.71 -4.15
C GLU A 349 -13.18 1.73 -5.24
N THR A 350 -12.09 1.47 -5.95
CA THR A 350 -11.58 2.36 -7.00
C THR A 350 -11.54 1.68 -8.36
N LEU A 351 -11.73 0.35 -8.39
CA LEU A 351 -11.63 -0.45 -9.60
C LEU A 351 -12.61 0.01 -10.70
N PRO A 352 -13.88 0.35 -10.42
CA PRO A 352 -14.80 0.83 -11.46
C PRO A 352 -14.37 2.12 -12.16
N PHE A 353 -13.41 2.85 -11.58
CA PHE A 353 -12.99 4.17 -12.05
C PHE A 353 -11.55 4.20 -12.57
N ALA A 354 -10.78 3.11 -12.43
CA ALA A 354 -9.37 3.05 -12.75
C ALA A 354 -9.08 2.15 -13.94
N ASP A 355 -8.09 2.51 -14.76
CA ASP A 355 -7.46 1.61 -15.73
C ASP A 355 -6.29 0.85 -15.08
N ILE A 356 -5.65 1.47 -14.09
CA ILE A 356 -4.56 0.88 -13.30
C ILE A 356 -4.74 1.30 -11.83
N VAL A 357 -4.69 0.34 -10.90
CA VAL A 357 -4.62 0.63 -9.46
C VAL A 357 -3.20 0.38 -8.95
N VAL A 358 -2.72 1.21 -8.02
CA VAL A 358 -1.42 1.09 -7.30
C VAL A 358 -1.62 1.27 -5.76
N THR A 359 -1.01 0.46 -4.89
CA THR A 359 -1.07 0.52 -3.39
C THR A 359 0.20 -0.01 -2.74
N SER A 360 0.68 0.68 -1.72
CA SER A 360 1.96 0.37 -1.05
C SER A 360 1.86 -0.81 -0.08
N LEU A 361 2.42 -1.98 -0.46
CA LEU A 361 2.43 -3.15 0.42
C LEU A 361 3.31 -2.95 1.67
N THR A 362 4.28 -2.03 1.61
CA THR A 362 5.16 -1.68 2.73
C THR A 362 4.40 -1.09 3.92
N LYS A 363 3.22 -0.49 3.68
CA LYS A 363 2.47 0.28 4.66
C LYS A 363 1.57 -0.63 5.48
N LEU A 364 0.25 -0.45 5.40
CA LEU A 364 -0.71 -1.19 6.22
C LEU A 364 -0.72 -2.68 5.88
N PHE A 365 -0.53 -3.06 4.62
CA PHE A 365 -0.53 -4.46 4.20
C PHE A 365 0.55 -5.27 4.96
N SER A 366 1.80 -4.83 4.95
CA SER A 366 2.84 -5.41 5.80
C SER A 366 2.64 -5.11 7.29
N GLY A 367 2.60 -3.82 7.67
CA GLY A 367 2.55 -3.37 9.06
C GLY A 367 3.78 -3.71 9.91
N GLY A 368 4.75 -4.47 9.39
CA GLY A 368 5.93 -4.94 10.14
C GLY A 368 7.13 -4.00 10.12
N SER A 369 7.11 -2.94 9.29
CA SER A 369 8.20 -1.95 9.15
C SER A 369 9.60 -2.55 8.94
N ASN A 370 9.68 -3.74 8.36
CA ASN A 370 10.92 -4.50 8.21
C ASN A 370 11.15 -5.05 6.81
N VAL A 371 10.13 -5.03 5.96
CA VAL A 371 10.19 -5.57 4.60
C VAL A 371 10.09 -4.40 3.64
N MET A 372 11.10 -4.28 2.77
CA MET A 372 10.95 -3.48 1.57
C MET A 372 10.27 -4.37 0.54
N GLY A 373 8.95 -4.36 0.57
CA GLY A 373 8.13 -4.74 -0.56
C GLY A 373 7.23 -3.56 -0.81
N GLY A 374 7.65 -2.66 -1.68
CA GLY A 374 6.84 -1.52 -1.97
C GLY A 374 5.86 -1.79 -3.09
N ARG A 375 4.89 -0.89 -3.12
CA ARG A 375 3.66 -0.81 -3.89
C ARG A 375 3.47 -1.79 -5.04
N HIS A 376 2.36 -2.52 -4.88
CA HIS A 376 1.56 -3.26 -5.85
C HIS A 376 2.26 -4.37 -6.63
N VAL A 377 1.63 -5.48 -7.00
CA VAL A 377 0.26 -5.76 -7.49
C VAL A 377 -0.25 -4.72 -8.46
N ILE A 378 0.27 -4.60 -9.68
CA ILE A 378 -0.60 -4.00 -10.70
C ILE A 378 -1.88 -4.83 -10.68
N PHE A 379 -3.02 -4.22 -10.34
CA PHE A 379 -4.29 -4.64 -10.89
C PHE A 379 -4.38 -4.01 -12.26
N LEU A 380 -4.17 -4.83 -13.26
CA LEU A 380 -4.75 -4.54 -14.55
C LEU A 380 -6.15 -5.13 -14.48
N LEU A 381 -7.09 -4.36 -13.94
CA LEU A 381 -8.38 -4.38 -14.64
C LEU A 381 -8.16 -3.62 -15.92
N CYS A 382 -7.56 -4.34 -16.86
CA CYS A 382 -7.54 -3.95 -18.23
C CYS A 382 -8.97 -3.97 -18.71
N THR A 383 -9.62 -2.84 -18.55
CA THR A 383 -10.70 -2.39 -19.44
C THR A 383 -10.25 -2.49 -20.91
N THR A 384 -8.94 -2.43 -21.18
CA THR A 384 -8.35 -2.70 -22.50
C THR A 384 -7.39 -3.90 -22.49
N ALA A 385 -7.75 -5.01 -23.15
CA ALA A 385 -6.92 -6.21 -23.30
C ALA A 385 -5.44 -5.90 -23.70
N ALA A 386 -5.23 -4.82 -24.47
CA ALA A 386 -3.93 -4.36 -24.94
C ALA A 386 -2.94 -4.02 -23.81
N LEU A 387 -3.39 -3.36 -22.73
CA LEU A 387 -2.53 -3.03 -21.58
C LEU A 387 -2.05 -4.32 -20.88
N LYS A 388 -2.91 -5.34 -20.77
CA LYS A 388 -2.59 -6.63 -20.12
C LYS A 388 -1.64 -7.46 -20.93
N GLU A 389 -1.90 -7.61 -22.22
CA GLU A 389 -1.00 -8.31 -23.14
C GLU A 389 0.38 -7.67 -23.16
N ARG A 390 0.44 -6.34 -23.20
CA ARG A 390 1.72 -5.63 -23.15
C ARG A 390 2.42 -5.82 -21.82
N LEU A 391 1.70 -5.70 -20.69
CA LEU A 391 2.29 -5.89 -19.37
C LEU A 391 2.87 -7.30 -19.19
N LEU A 392 2.13 -8.35 -19.60
CA LEU A 392 2.61 -9.73 -19.56
C LEU A 392 3.92 -9.93 -20.36
N THR A 393 4.10 -9.16 -21.43
CA THR A 393 5.31 -9.21 -22.26
C THR A 393 6.50 -8.47 -21.62
N ILE A 394 6.25 -7.35 -20.94
CA ILE A 394 7.33 -6.49 -20.41
C ILE A 394 7.63 -6.74 -18.93
N TYR A 395 6.74 -7.42 -18.19
CA TYR A 395 6.90 -7.66 -16.76
C TYR A 395 8.07 -8.62 -16.50
N GLU A 396 8.88 -8.27 -15.49
CA GLU A 396 9.97 -9.09 -14.98
C GLU A 396 9.77 -9.22 -13.47
N ASP A 397 9.65 -10.46 -12.96
CA ASP A 397 9.56 -10.70 -11.52
C ASP A 397 10.93 -10.53 -10.87
N VAL A 398 11.24 -9.27 -10.53
CA VAL A 398 12.44 -8.88 -9.78
C VAL A 398 12.17 -8.79 -8.27
N TYR A 399 11.01 -9.26 -7.80
CA TYR A 399 10.68 -9.20 -6.38
C TYR A 399 11.42 -10.31 -5.63
N PHE A 400 12.41 -9.91 -4.85
CA PHE A 400 13.31 -10.85 -4.17
C PHE A 400 12.55 -11.82 -3.27
N ASP A 401 12.85 -13.10 -3.43
CA ASP A 401 12.14 -14.23 -2.84
C ASP A 401 12.02 -14.16 -1.31
N GLU A 402 13.10 -13.80 -0.61
CA GLU A 402 13.07 -13.68 0.86
C GLU A 402 12.23 -12.47 1.32
N GLU A 403 12.17 -11.38 0.54
CA GLU A 403 11.25 -10.27 0.83
C GLU A 403 9.80 -10.70 0.65
N ALA A 404 9.49 -11.48 -0.40
CA ALA A 404 8.15 -11.98 -0.67
C ALA A 404 7.64 -12.89 0.46
N ILE A 405 8.49 -13.76 1.00
CA ILE A 405 8.16 -14.64 2.14
C ILE A 405 7.83 -13.81 3.39
N VAL A 406 8.64 -12.80 3.70
CA VAL A 406 8.40 -11.93 4.87
C VAL A 406 7.14 -11.08 4.67
N MET A 407 6.91 -10.57 3.45
CA MET A 407 5.72 -9.79 3.11
C MET A 407 4.45 -10.61 3.27
N GLU A 408 4.42 -11.82 2.72
CA GLU A 408 3.28 -12.72 2.86
C GLU A 408 2.97 -12.96 4.34
N ARG A 409 3.99 -13.30 5.14
CA ARG A 409 3.83 -13.53 6.59
C ARG A 409 3.24 -12.32 7.30
N ASN A 410 3.75 -11.13 7.02
CA ASN A 410 3.30 -9.88 7.61
C ASN A 410 1.85 -9.52 7.20
N SER A 411 1.45 -9.92 6.00
CA SER A 411 0.12 -9.62 5.44
C SER A 411 -1.04 -10.42 6.02
N ARG A 412 -0.77 -11.56 6.68
CA ARG A 412 -1.81 -12.53 7.07
C ARG A 412 -2.92 -11.98 7.96
N ASN A 413 -2.64 -10.96 8.75
CA ASN A 413 -3.61 -10.29 9.64
C ASN A 413 -3.94 -8.86 9.20
N PHE A 414 -3.67 -8.50 7.94
CA PHE A 414 -3.90 -7.17 7.39
C PHE A 414 -5.34 -6.68 7.61
N SER A 415 -6.35 -7.48 7.27
CA SER A 415 -7.77 -7.07 7.37
C SER A 415 -8.21 -6.78 8.82
N GLU A 416 -7.79 -7.61 9.77
CA GLU A 416 -8.06 -7.38 11.20
C GLU A 416 -7.34 -6.12 11.71
N ARG A 417 -6.09 -5.90 11.28
CA ARG A 417 -5.33 -4.70 11.65
C ARG A 417 -5.96 -3.44 11.08
N ALA A 418 -6.38 -3.47 9.81
CA ALA A 418 -7.04 -2.35 9.15
C ALA A 418 -8.32 -1.93 9.88
N THR A 419 -9.18 -2.91 10.23
CA THR A 419 -10.41 -2.66 11.00
C THR A 419 -10.14 -1.97 12.34
N LYS A 420 -9.16 -2.46 13.10
CA LYS A 420 -8.76 -1.86 14.39
C LYS A 420 -8.19 -0.45 14.20
N ILE A 421 -7.38 -0.23 13.17
CA ILE A 421 -6.77 1.07 12.87
C ILE A 421 -7.84 2.09 12.47
N ASN A 422 -8.80 1.73 11.62
CA ASN A 422 -9.91 2.60 11.24
C ASN A 422 -10.70 3.06 12.48
N ALA A 423 -11.12 2.12 13.31
CA ALA A 423 -11.92 2.42 14.50
C ALA A 423 -11.14 3.25 15.54
N ASN A 424 -9.83 3.07 15.65
CA ASN A 424 -9.00 3.90 16.54
C ASN A 424 -8.77 5.30 15.96
N ALA A 425 -8.53 5.41 14.65
CA ALA A 425 -8.37 6.68 13.98
C ALA A 425 -9.63 7.54 14.09
N GLU A 426 -10.81 6.96 13.90
CA GLU A 426 -12.08 7.67 14.08
C GLU A 426 -12.23 8.20 15.51
N ARG A 427 -12.00 7.35 16.53
CA ARG A 427 -12.09 7.78 17.94
C ARG A 427 -11.13 8.93 18.26
N VAL A 428 -9.91 8.88 17.75
CA VAL A 428 -8.94 9.97 17.93
C VAL A 428 -9.41 11.23 17.21
N CYS A 429 -9.91 11.11 15.97
CA CYS A 429 -10.41 12.24 15.21
C CYS A 429 -11.66 12.88 15.84
N ASP A 430 -12.58 12.08 16.38
CA ASP A 430 -13.77 12.57 17.10
C ASP A 430 -13.36 13.32 18.37
N PHE A 431 -12.39 12.79 19.12
CA PHE A 431 -11.84 13.46 20.31
C PHE A 431 -11.13 14.78 19.96
N LEU A 432 -10.27 14.78 18.94
CA LEU A 432 -9.59 15.99 18.48
C LEU A 432 -10.59 17.01 17.93
N TYR A 433 -11.63 16.55 17.23
CA TYR A 433 -12.68 17.42 16.70
C TYR A 433 -13.46 18.10 17.81
N ALA A 434 -13.94 17.34 18.80
CA ALA A 434 -14.56 17.92 19.98
C ALA A 434 -13.63 18.92 20.68
N SER A 435 -12.34 18.59 20.82
CA SER A 435 -11.34 19.49 21.41
C SER A 435 -11.07 20.74 20.58
N SER A 436 -11.24 20.69 19.25
CA SER A 436 -11.05 21.84 18.35
C SER A 436 -12.17 22.88 18.44
N GLN A 437 -13.34 22.50 18.98
CA GLN A 437 -14.48 23.41 19.13
C GLN A 437 -14.33 24.36 20.34
N GLU A 438 -13.37 24.10 21.23
CA GLU A 438 -13.10 24.97 22.38
C GLU A 438 -12.43 26.28 21.93
N PRO A 439 -12.87 27.46 22.40
CA PRO A 439 -12.31 28.75 21.96
C PRO A 439 -10.80 28.94 22.19
N SER A 440 -10.22 28.21 23.13
CA SER A 440 -8.79 28.23 23.46
C SER A 440 -7.99 27.11 22.79
N SER A 441 -8.61 26.32 21.91
CA SER A 441 -7.97 25.15 21.31
C SER A 441 -6.82 25.56 20.40
N PRO A 442 -5.64 24.90 20.51
CA PRO A 442 -4.56 25.08 19.55
C PRO A 442 -4.78 24.32 18.23
N ILE A 443 -5.85 23.52 18.13
CA ILE A 443 -6.17 22.71 16.96
C ILE A 443 -6.98 23.56 15.98
N THR A 444 -6.38 23.93 14.85
CA THR A 444 -7.01 24.80 13.86
C THR A 444 -7.93 24.04 12.90
N GLU A 445 -7.55 22.84 12.49
CA GLU A 445 -8.27 22.07 11.48
C GLU A 445 -7.93 20.58 11.61
N ILE A 446 -8.89 19.72 11.26
CA ILE A 446 -8.74 18.26 11.29
C ILE A 446 -9.07 17.70 9.92
N PHE A 447 -8.07 17.09 9.31
CA PHE A 447 -8.20 16.44 8.02
C PHE A 447 -8.58 14.95 8.22
N TYR A 448 -9.87 14.64 8.14
CA TYR A 448 -10.40 13.28 8.21
C TYR A 448 -11.69 13.17 7.37
N PRO A 449 -11.90 12.08 6.58
CA PRO A 449 -13.00 12.02 5.60
C PRO A 449 -14.40 12.35 6.16
N LYS A 450 -14.70 11.89 7.38
CA LYS A 450 -15.96 12.18 8.11
C LYS A 450 -16.26 13.67 8.25
N TRP A 451 -15.22 14.49 8.46
CA TRP A 451 -15.34 15.93 8.73
C TRP A 451 -15.14 16.78 7.46
N GLN A 452 -14.42 16.28 6.46
CA GLN A 452 -14.21 17.00 5.19
C GLN A 452 -15.41 16.92 4.22
N THR A 453 -16.28 15.92 4.36
CA THR A 453 -17.40 15.66 3.42
C THR A 453 -18.73 15.34 4.13
N ALA A 454 -19.03 16.07 5.23
CA ALA A 454 -20.13 15.76 6.16
C ALA A 454 -21.55 15.75 5.54
N ALA A 455 -21.82 16.56 4.51
CA ALA A 455 -23.15 16.67 3.88
C ALA A 455 -23.65 15.34 3.27
N HIS A 456 -22.76 14.49 2.78
CA HIS A 456 -23.11 13.16 2.28
C HIS A 456 -23.35 12.14 3.40
N TYR A 457 -22.99 12.46 4.64
CA TYR A 457 -23.04 11.55 5.77
C TYR A 457 -24.36 11.64 6.55
N ALA A 458 -24.89 12.84 6.81
CA ALA A 458 -26.08 13.06 7.64
C ALA A 458 -27.43 12.71 6.95
N ALA A 459 -27.65 13.16 5.71
CA ALA A 459 -28.94 13.06 5.00
C ALA A 459 -29.45 11.62 4.80
N ARG A 460 -28.54 10.66 4.68
CA ARG A 460 -28.87 9.26 4.40
C ARG A 460 -29.44 8.54 5.65
N ARG A 461 -29.21 9.05 6.87
CA ARG A 461 -29.67 8.44 8.13
C ARG A 461 -31.17 8.68 8.41
N ALA A 462 -31.70 9.86 8.10
CA ALA A 462 -33.08 10.24 8.42
C ALA A 462 -34.15 9.50 7.61
N PHE A 463 -33.87 9.19 6.34
CA PHE A 463 -34.76 8.43 5.45
C PHE A 463 -35.10 7.02 5.97
N PHE A 464 -34.16 6.37 6.64
CA PHE A 464 -34.34 5.01 7.12
C PHE A 464 -35.41 4.89 8.21
N ASP A 465 -35.45 5.83 9.14
CA ASP A 465 -36.18 5.67 10.40
C ASP A 465 -37.71 5.75 10.25
N VAL A 466 -38.23 6.52 9.28
CA VAL A 466 -39.66 6.86 9.17
C VAL A 466 -40.48 5.90 8.28
N LEU A 467 -39.84 5.01 7.51
CA LEU A 467 -40.53 4.11 6.59
C LEU A 467 -41.41 3.07 7.33
N PRO A 468 -42.76 3.07 7.17
CA PRO A 468 -43.70 2.33 8.02
C PRO A 468 -43.97 0.92 7.50
N CYS A 469 -42.91 0.12 7.38
CA CYS A 469 -42.99 -1.31 7.08
C CYS A 469 -42.22 -2.11 8.14
N ALA A 470 -42.35 -3.43 8.13
CA ALA A 470 -41.63 -4.27 9.06
C ALA A 470 -40.10 -4.15 8.82
N LYS A 471 -39.30 -4.00 9.89
CA LYS A 471 -37.85 -3.78 9.74
C LYS A 471 -37.05 -5.01 10.13
N SER A 472 -36.39 -5.63 9.16
CA SER A 472 -35.71 -6.92 9.33
C SER A 472 -34.63 -7.12 8.25
N PRO A 473 -33.47 -7.75 8.56
CA PRO A 473 -32.39 -7.97 7.59
C PRO A 473 -32.71 -8.99 6.48
N SER A 474 -33.85 -9.66 6.54
CA SER A 474 -34.32 -10.61 5.50
C SER A 474 -34.95 -9.90 4.28
N HIS A 475 -35.36 -10.65 3.26
CA HIS A 475 -36.02 -10.14 2.04
C HIS A 475 -36.86 -11.23 1.35
N GLY A 476 -37.74 -10.85 0.42
CA GLY A 476 -38.57 -11.77 -0.38
C GLY A 476 -39.86 -12.27 0.29
N THR A 477 -40.33 -11.58 1.33
CA THR A 477 -41.56 -11.92 2.05
C THR A 477 -42.81 -11.38 1.36
N ASN A 478 -43.98 -11.98 1.66
CA ASN A 478 -45.27 -11.52 1.15
C ASN A 478 -45.69 -10.12 1.67
N PHE A 479 -44.91 -9.54 2.59
CA PHE A 479 -45.09 -8.20 3.13
C PHE A 479 -43.75 -7.46 3.08
N THR A 480 -43.78 -6.14 2.99
CA THR A 480 -42.64 -5.27 2.76
C THR A 480 -41.73 -5.21 3.97
N LEU A 481 -40.43 -5.34 3.71
CA LEU A 481 -39.36 -5.29 4.70
C LEU A 481 -38.31 -4.23 4.37
N ALA A 482 -37.87 -3.45 5.37
CA ALA A 482 -36.76 -2.51 5.21
C ALA A 482 -35.67 -2.72 6.26
N CYS A 483 -34.41 -2.51 5.88
CA CYS A 483 -33.30 -2.52 6.82
C CYS A 483 -32.23 -1.50 6.43
N PRO A 484 -31.48 -0.94 7.40
CA PRO A 484 -30.33 -0.10 7.12
C PRO A 484 -29.22 -1.09 6.80
N TYR A 485 -29.26 -1.62 5.59
CA TYR A 485 -28.65 -2.88 5.22
C TYR A 485 -27.16 -2.91 5.56
N THR A 486 -26.48 -1.79 5.34
CA THR A 486 -25.08 -1.60 5.71
C THR A 486 -24.86 -1.62 7.22
N ILE A 487 -25.73 -0.97 7.99
CA ILE A 487 -25.68 -0.97 9.45
C ILE A 487 -25.96 -2.36 10.01
N LEU A 488 -26.82 -3.16 9.39
CA LEU A 488 -27.24 -4.46 9.92
C LEU A 488 -26.31 -5.60 9.50
N ALA A 489 -25.89 -5.63 8.24
CA ALA A 489 -25.03 -6.68 7.69
C ALA A 489 -23.54 -6.37 7.87
N HIS A 490 -23.19 -5.07 7.95
CA HIS A 490 -21.82 -4.60 7.89
C HIS A 490 -21.51 -3.58 9.00
N TYR A 491 -22.16 -3.71 10.16
CA TYR A 491 -22.03 -2.78 11.30
C TYR A 491 -20.59 -2.53 11.75
N GLY A 492 -19.75 -3.57 11.75
CA GLY A 492 -18.33 -3.48 12.12
C GLY A 492 -17.43 -3.02 10.98
N GLU A 493 -17.99 -2.85 9.78
CA GLU A 493 -17.29 -2.64 8.52
C GLU A 493 -18.08 -1.65 7.63
N LEU A 494 -18.68 -0.62 8.24
CA LEU A 494 -19.58 0.33 7.59
C LEU A 494 -18.92 1.12 6.47
N ASP A 495 -17.67 1.52 6.71
CA ASP A 495 -16.90 2.16 5.69
C ASP A 495 -16.61 1.15 4.56
N TRP A 496 -16.23 -0.11 4.89
CA TRP A 496 -15.98 -1.18 3.90
C TRP A 496 -17.16 -1.33 2.95
N ALA A 497 -18.38 -1.49 3.48
CA ALA A 497 -19.57 -1.62 2.65
C ALA A 497 -19.94 -0.31 1.91
N ALA A 498 -19.66 0.87 2.49
CA ALA A 498 -19.88 2.16 1.82
C ALA A 498 -19.07 2.34 0.54
N ARG A 499 -17.91 1.70 0.47
CA ARG A 499 -17.04 1.78 -0.68
C ARG A 499 -17.59 0.94 -1.84
N TYR A 500 -18.31 -0.15 -1.59
CA TYR A 500 -18.97 -0.96 -2.63
C TYR A 500 -20.34 -0.42 -3.08
N GLY A 501 -20.57 0.88 -2.98
CA GLY A 501 -21.86 1.48 -3.36
C GLY A 501 -23.00 1.20 -2.38
N VAL A 502 -22.72 0.63 -1.20
CA VAL A 502 -23.67 0.38 -0.13
C VAL A 502 -23.34 1.29 1.08
N PRO A 503 -23.50 2.63 0.96
CA PRO A 503 -23.11 3.61 1.98
C PRO A 503 -23.59 3.23 3.39
N SER A 504 -22.91 3.70 4.43
CA SER A 504 -23.30 3.41 5.84
C SER A 504 -24.76 3.77 6.15
N ALA A 505 -25.35 4.65 5.36
CA ALA A 505 -26.73 5.07 5.49
C ALA A 505 -27.61 4.64 4.28
N PHE A 506 -27.20 3.55 3.63
CA PHE A 506 -27.94 2.83 2.61
C PHE A 506 -29.06 2.01 3.25
N VAL A 507 -30.25 2.11 2.65
CA VAL A 507 -31.46 1.45 3.11
C VAL A 507 -31.91 0.51 2.02
N ARG A 508 -32.00 -0.78 2.35
CA ARG A 508 -32.56 -1.79 1.44
C ARG A 508 -34.02 -2.01 1.80
N VAL A 509 -34.89 -2.01 0.79
CA VAL A 509 -36.31 -2.29 0.95
C VAL A 509 -36.71 -3.43 0.01
N SER A 510 -37.27 -4.49 0.57
CA SER A 510 -37.85 -5.63 -0.15
C SER A 510 -39.36 -5.49 -0.13
N VAL A 511 -39.95 -5.09 -1.26
CA VAL A 511 -41.39 -4.83 -1.36
C VAL A 511 -42.19 -6.13 -1.39
N GLY A 512 -43.28 -6.19 -0.61
CA GLY A 512 -44.20 -7.32 -0.50
C GLY A 512 -45.47 -7.14 -1.34
N LEU A 513 -46.52 -7.87 -0.98
CA LEU A 513 -47.79 -7.95 -1.74
C LEU A 513 -48.86 -6.96 -1.24
N GLU A 514 -48.48 -5.95 -0.46
CA GLU A 514 -49.42 -4.94 0.02
C GLU A 514 -50.11 -4.17 -1.11
N ASP A 515 -51.25 -3.56 -0.81
CA ASP A 515 -51.99 -2.75 -1.77
C ASP A 515 -51.12 -1.61 -2.34
N PRO A 516 -51.10 -1.41 -3.67
CA PRO A 516 -50.25 -0.40 -4.30
C PRO A 516 -50.53 1.04 -3.81
N GLY A 517 -51.78 1.37 -3.46
CA GLY A 517 -52.13 2.68 -2.91
C GLY A 517 -51.56 2.89 -1.52
N TRP A 518 -51.62 1.85 -0.67
CA TRP A 518 -50.98 1.88 0.65
C TRP A 518 -49.45 1.99 0.56
N LEU A 519 -48.81 1.24 -0.35
CA LEU A 519 -47.36 1.32 -0.58
C LEU A 519 -46.94 2.72 -1.03
N HIS A 520 -47.70 3.32 -1.93
CA HIS A 520 -47.44 4.68 -2.39
C HIS A 520 -47.46 5.70 -1.23
N ASP A 521 -48.49 5.68 -0.38
CA ASP A 521 -48.63 6.63 0.73
C ASP A 521 -47.57 6.43 1.83
N ALA A 522 -47.18 5.18 2.09
CA ALA A 522 -46.12 4.83 3.03
C ALA A 522 -44.74 5.38 2.63
N PHE A 523 -44.35 5.21 1.36
CA PHE A 523 -43.08 5.72 0.86
C PHE A 523 -43.11 7.25 0.69
N ALA A 524 -44.23 7.82 0.25
CA ALA A 524 -44.37 9.27 0.13
C ALA A 524 -44.25 9.99 1.50
N SER A 525 -44.72 9.36 2.59
CA SER A 525 -44.53 9.90 3.94
C SER A 525 -43.07 9.84 4.42
N ALA A 526 -42.34 8.76 4.11
CA ALA A 526 -40.94 8.59 4.49
C ALA A 526 -40.02 9.57 3.73
N VAL A 527 -40.31 9.81 2.46
CA VAL A 527 -39.58 10.79 1.63
C VAL A 527 -39.79 12.22 2.16
N ARG A 528 -41.03 12.62 2.49
CA ARG A 528 -41.31 13.95 3.06
C ARG A 528 -40.55 14.21 4.37
N ALA A 529 -40.43 13.21 5.24
CA ALA A 529 -39.67 13.34 6.49
C ALA A 529 -38.15 13.48 6.25
N ALA A 530 -37.60 12.78 5.25
CA ALA A 530 -36.20 12.95 4.86
C ALA A 530 -35.93 14.35 4.29
N GLU A 531 -36.86 14.87 3.49
CA GLU A 531 -36.79 16.23 2.93
C GLU A 531 -36.97 17.33 3.98
N GLU A 532 -37.79 17.11 5.01
CA GLU A 532 -37.91 18.02 6.17
C GLU A 532 -36.65 18.02 7.03
N ALA A 533 -36.07 16.85 7.31
CA ALA A 533 -34.79 16.76 8.04
C ALA A 533 -33.65 17.43 7.26
N HIS A 534 -33.58 17.22 5.95
CA HIS A 534 -32.59 17.87 5.09
C HIS A 534 -32.74 19.40 5.05
N ARG A 535 -33.98 19.91 5.05
CA ARG A 535 -34.26 21.36 5.11
C ARG A 535 -34.03 21.95 6.50
N ALA A 536 -34.30 21.21 7.58
CA ALA A 536 -34.00 21.63 8.95
C ALA A 536 -32.49 21.76 9.17
N ASP A 537 -31.70 20.82 8.65
CA ASP A 537 -30.23 20.90 8.67
C ASP A 537 -29.70 22.06 7.80
N ALA A 538 -30.28 22.29 6.62
CA ALA A 538 -29.91 23.40 5.75
C ALA A 538 -30.23 24.78 6.36
N ASN A 539 -31.31 24.89 7.15
CA ASN A 539 -31.70 26.11 7.87
C ASN A 539 -30.99 26.27 9.23
N ALA A 540 -30.43 25.21 9.81
CA ALA A 540 -29.61 25.27 11.02
C ALA A 540 -28.15 25.69 10.74
N GLY A 541 -27.74 25.66 9.47
CA GLY A 541 -26.44 26.13 8.97
C GLY A 541 -26.45 27.52 8.31
N ALA A 542 -27.60 28.22 8.31
CA ALA A 542 -27.77 29.62 7.91
C ALA A 542 -28.04 30.48 9.16
#